data_AF-A0A661R5S6-F1
#
_entry.id   AF-A0A661R5S6-F1
#
_cell.length_a   1.000
_cell.length_b   1.000
_cell.length_c   1.000
_cell.angle_alpha   90.00
_cell.angle_beta   90.00
_cell.angle_gamma   90.00
#
_symmetry.space_group_name_H-M   'P 1'
#
loop_
_entity.id
_entity.type
_entity.pdbx_description
1 polymer ?
#
loop_
_entity_poly.entity_id
_entity_poly.type
_entity_poly.pdbx_seq_one_letter_code
_entity_poly.pdbx_strand_id
1 'polypeptide(L)'
;VVSAVTHSRIRKIVLKPLMIVAGDHANNDMAGDDEDSWKNTFKRAGVRVKCVIHGLGENKDWDGIYVNHIKEVARDNDIAL
;
A
#
# COMPACT_ATOMS: atom_id res chain seq x y z
N VAL A 1 -10.16 -4.03 -10.70
CA VAL A 1 -10.04 -4.45 -9.27
C VAL A 1 -11.39 -4.49 -8.57
N VAL A 2 -12.16 -3.39 -8.50
CA VAL A 2 -13.47 -3.34 -7.80
C VAL A 2 -14.43 -4.44 -8.27
N SER A 3 -14.54 -4.65 -9.59
CA SER A 3 -15.35 -5.74 -10.16
C SER A 3 -14.92 -7.11 -9.64
N ALA A 4 -13.63 -7.42 -9.54
CA ALA A 4 -13.17 -8.71 -9.02
C ALA A 4 -13.57 -8.90 -7.55
N VAL A 5 -13.50 -7.84 -6.74
CA VAL A 5 -13.90 -7.85 -5.32
C VAL A 5 -15.40 -8.08 -5.18
N THR A 6 -16.23 -7.40 -5.97
CA THR A 6 -17.69 -7.54 -5.91
C THR A 6 -18.18 -8.89 -6.43
N HIS A 7 -17.61 -9.40 -7.54
CA HIS A 7 -17.92 -10.74 -8.04
C HIS A 7 -17.54 -11.84 -7.05
N SER A 8 -16.46 -11.63 -6.30
CA SER A 8 -16.04 -12.53 -5.21
C SER A 8 -16.89 -12.40 -3.94
N ARG A 9 -17.94 -11.56 -3.96
CA ARG A 9 -18.85 -11.30 -2.83
C ARG A 9 -18.16 -10.81 -1.56
N ILE A 10 -17.01 -10.17 -1.68
CA ILE A 10 -16.27 -9.60 -0.55
C ILE A 10 -16.99 -8.34 -0.06
N ARG A 11 -17.28 -8.29 1.25
CA ARG A 11 -18.06 -7.20 1.87
C ARG A 11 -17.24 -6.20 2.69
N LYS A 12 -15.96 -6.52 2.93
CA LYS A 12 -15.04 -5.71 3.74
C LYS A 12 -13.63 -5.85 3.16
N ILE A 13 -12.95 -4.73 2.98
CA ILE A 13 -11.55 -4.71 2.56
C ILE A 13 -10.74 -3.79 3.46
N VAL A 14 -9.43 -4.03 3.48
CA VAL A 14 -8.44 -3.10 4.02
C VAL A 14 -7.64 -2.55 2.85
N LEU A 15 -7.59 -1.23 2.73
CA LEU A 15 -6.68 -0.55 1.80
C LEU A 15 -5.41 -0.15 2.56
N LYS A 16 -4.27 -0.64 2.07
CA LYS A 16 -2.92 -0.29 2.54
C LYS A 16 -2.11 0.22 1.35
N PRO A 17 -1.27 1.25 1.53
CA PRO A 17 -0.38 1.69 0.47
C PRO A 17 0.71 0.64 0.27
N LEU A 18 0.99 0.31 -0.99
CA LEU A 18 2.17 -0.45 -1.37
C LEU A 18 3.29 0.52 -1.79
N MET A 19 3.65 1.43 -0.89
CA MET A 19 4.63 2.50 -1.09
C MET A 19 5.46 2.68 0.19
N ILE A 20 6.73 3.08 0.08
CA ILE A 20 7.62 3.26 1.25
C ILE A 20 7.01 4.21 2.27
N VAL A 21 6.51 5.36 1.80
CA VAL A 21 5.84 6.37 2.62
C VAL A 21 4.37 6.46 2.25
N ALA A 22 3.52 6.75 3.24
CA ALA A 22 2.11 7.05 3.01
C ALA A 22 1.94 8.55 2.70
N GLY A 23 2.44 8.98 1.53
CA GLY A 23 2.40 10.37 1.06
C GLY A 23 1.10 10.73 0.33
N ASP A 24 1.20 11.66 -0.62
CA ASP A 24 0.04 12.27 -1.29
C ASP A 24 -0.91 11.25 -1.92
N HIS A 25 -0.38 10.29 -2.69
CA HIS A 25 -1.17 9.20 -3.28
C HIS A 25 -1.93 8.35 -2.25
N ALA A 26 -1.34 8.12 -1.06
CA ALA A 26 -2.01 7.35 -0.01
C ALA A 26 -3.14 8.15 0.64
N ASN A 27 -2.94 9.45 0.83
CA ASN A 27 -3.89 10.32 1.52
C ASN A 27 -5.03 10.78 0.61
N ASN A 28 -4.77 11.06 -0.67
CA ASN A 28 -5.74 11.62 -1.60
C ASN A 28 -6.33 10.53 -2.50
N ASP A 29 -5.50 9.89 -3.33
CA ASP A 29 -6.00 8.94 -4.33
C ASP A 29 -6.54 7.65 -3.69
N MET A 30 -5.91 7.17 -2.62
CA MET A 30 -6.35 5.94 -1.96
C MET A 30 -7.44 6.21 -0.91
N ALA A 31 -7.23 7.18 -0.02
CA ALA A 31 -8.05 7.39 1.17
C ALA A 31 -8.74 8.75 1.26
N GLY A 32 -8.62 9.58 0.22
CA GLY A 32 -9.15 10.94 0.19
C GLY A 32 -10.66 11.00 0.09
N ASP A 33 -11.21 12.20 0.15
CA ASP A 33 -12.66 12.42 0.12
C ASP A 33 -13.23 12.63 -1.29
N ASP A 34 -12.37 12.73 -2.31
CA ASP A 34 -12.79 12.80 -3.71
C ASP A 34 -13.52 11.54 -4.16
N GLU A 35 -14.47 11.70 -5.09
CA GLU A 35 -15.34 10.61 -5.58
C GLU A 35 -14.56 9.47 -6.24
N ASP A 36 -13.43 9.82 -6.85
CA ASP A 36 -12.54 8.92 -7.58
C ASP A 36 -11.47 8.28 -6.70
N SER A 37 -11.40 8.65 -5.41
CA SER A 37 -10.54 7.93 -4.47
C SER A 37 -10.92 6.45 -4.42
N TRP A 38 -9.94 5.57 -4.15
CA TRP A 38 -10.21 4.14 -4.02
C TRP A 38 -11.21 3.87 -2.89
N LYS A 39 -11.07 4.57 -1.77
CA LYS A 39 -12.01 4.53 -0.64
C LYS A 39 -13.46 4.74 -1.11
N ASN A 40 -13.72 5.80 -1.86
CA ASN A 40 -15.08 6.14 -2.28
C ASN A 40 -15.58 5.25 -3.43
N THR A 41 -14.69 4.88 -4.34
CA THR A 41 -15.01 3.92 -5.42
C THR A 41 -15.48 2.57 -4.85
N PHE A 42 -14.81 2.02 -3.84
CA PHE A 42 -15.24 0.77 -3.19
C PHE A 42 -16.52 0.94 -2.35
N LYS A 43 -16.66 2.05 -1.62
CA LYS A 43 -17.89 2.35 -0.86
C LYS A 43 -19.12 2.41 -1.77
N ARG A 44 -19.00 3.08 -2.93
CA ARG A 44 -20.07 3.17 -3.94
C ARG A 44 -20.47 1.81 -4.51
N ALA A 45 -19.52 0.87 -4.57
CA ALA A 45 -19.77 -0.51 -4.93
C ALA A 45 -20.36 -1.37 -3.78
N GLY A 46 -20.74 -0.76 -2.64
CA GLY A 46 -21.33 -1.45 -1.50
C GLY A 46 -20.32 -2.19 -0.60
N VAL A 47 -19.02 -1.95 -0.78
CA VAL A 47 -17.96 -2.58 0.00
C VAL A 47 -17.55 -1.67 1.15
N ARG A 48 -17.48 -2.22 2.38
CA ARG A 48 -16.93 -1.45 3.51
C ARG A 48 -15.41 -1.41 3.43
N VAL A 49 -14.84 -0.23 3.62
CA VAL A 49 -13.42 0.02 3.47
C VAL A 49 -12.83 0.49 4.80
N LYS A 50 -11.74 -0.15 5.24
CA LYS A 50 -10.85 0.37 6.27
C LYS A 50 -9.56 0.83 5.58
N CYS A 51 -9.24 2.11 5.66
CA CYS A 51 -7.95 2.62 5.19
C CYS A 51 -6.93 2.53 6.33
N VAL A 52 -5.71 2.08 6.01
CA VAL A 52 -4.59 1.98 6.94
C VAL A 52 -3.42 2.72 6.29
N ILE A 53 -3.18 3.95 6.75
CA ILE A 53 -2.26 4.91 6.15
C ILE A 53 -0.90 4.78 6.85
N HIS A 54 -0.25 3.64 6.61
CA HIS A 54 1.12 3.39 7.05
C HIS A 54 1.95 2.96 5.86
N GLY A 55 3.08 3.64 5.65
CA GLY A 55 4.02 3.30 4.61
C GLY A 55 4.72 1.97 4.90
N LEU A 56 5.28 1.34 3.88
CA LEU A 56 6.01 0.09 4.05
C LEU A 56 7.30 0.25 4.87
N GLY A 57 7.91 1.44 4.87
CA GLY A 57 9.07 1.75 5.70
C GLY A 57 8.78 1.85 7.20
N GLU A 58 7.51 1.70 7.61
CA GLU A 58 7.14 1.55 9.03
C GLU A 58 7.09 0.07 9.46
N ASN A 59 7.23 -0.87 8.51
CA ASN A 59 7.20 -2.30 8.76
C ASN A 59 8.63 -2.87 8.79
N LYS A 60 9.08 -3.28 9.98
CA LYS A 60 10.42 -3.85 10.20
C LYS A 60 10.75 -5.06 9.34
N ASP A 61 9.76 -5.89 9.01
CA ASP A 61 9.99 -7.05 8.14
C ASP A 61 10.28 -6.59 6.69
N TRP A 62 9.75 -5.43 6.29
CA TRP A 62 9.99 -4.82 4.99
C TRP A 62 11.33 -4.08 4.95
N ASP A 63 11.74 -3.44 6.04
CA ASP A 63 13.08 -2.85 6.17
C ASP A 63 14.18 -3.88 5.92
N GLY A 64 13.99 -5.12 6.38
CA GLY A 64 14.92 -6.22 6.14
C GLY A 64 15.17 -6.50 4.66
N ILE A 65 14.14 -6.38 3.81
CA ILE A 65 14.26 -6.55 2.36
C ILE A 65 15.15 -5.44 1.79
N TYR A 66 14.92 -4.18 2.18
CA TYR A 66 15.73 -3.06 1.73
C TYR A 66 17.20 -3.15 2.17
N VAL A 67 17.42 -3.49 3.45
CA VAL A 67 18.78 -3.69 3.99
C VAL A 67 19.49 -4.82 3.26
N ASN A 68 18.80 -5.91 2.93
CA ASN A 68 19.38 -7.02 2.19
C ASN A 68 19.79 -6.60 0.77
N HIS A 69 18.93 -5.90 0.04
CA HIS A 69 19.29 -5.40 -1.30
C HIS A 69 20.48 -4.42 -1.24
N ILE A 70 20.57 -3.56 -0.22
CA ILE A 70 21.72 -2.66 -0.03
C ILE A 70 23.00 -3.46 0.22
N LYS A 71 22.93 -4.50 1.07
CA LYS A 71 24.06 -5.40 1.34
C LYS A 71 24.50 -6.18 0.12
N GLU A 72 23.55 -6.62 -0.71
CA GLU A 72 23.83 -7.31 -1.98
C GLU A 72 24.57 -6.37 -2.94
N VAL A 73 24.04 -5.17 -3.18
CA VAL A 73 24.71 -4.19 -4.07
C VAL A 73 26.09 -3.80 -3.55
N ALA A 74 26.25 -3.61 -2.24
CA ALA A 74 27.56 -3.30 -1.66
C ALA A 74 28.57 -4.44 -1.89
N ARG A 75 28.16 -5.69 -1.66
CA ARG A 75 29.00 -6.87 -1.93
C ARG A 75 29.39 -6.96 -3.41
N ASP A 76 28.44 -6.74 -4.31
CA ASP A 76 28.66 -6.84 -5.76
C ASP A 76 29.60 -5.76 -6.31
N ASN A 77 29.88 -4.71 -5.53
CA ASN A 77 30.72 -3.59 -5.90
C ASN A 77 31.93 -3.41 -4.96
N ASP A 78 32.27 -4.43 -4.16
CA ASP A 78 33.39 -4.41 -3.21
C ASP A 78 33.34 -3.22 -2.21
N ILE A 79 32.14 -2.77 -1.85
CA ILE A 79 31.90 -1.70 -0.87
C ILE A 79 31.75 -2.33 0.53
N ALA A 80 32.59 -1.90 1.47
CA ALA A 80 32.45 -2.27 2.88
C ALA A 80 31.28 -1.53 3.55
N LEU A 81 30.43 -2.27 4.28
CA LEU A 81 29.30 -1.77 5.07
C LEU A 81 29.51 -1.98 6.56
#